data_AF-A0A1M5X9J3-F1
#
_entry.id   AF-A0A1M5X9J3-F1
#
_cell.length_a   1.000
_cell.length_b   1.000
_cell.length_c   1.000
_cell.angle_alpha   90.00
_cell.angle_beta   90.00
_cell.angle_gamma   90.00
#
_symmetry.space_group_name_H-M   'P 1'
#
loop_
_entity.id
_entity.type
_entity.pdbx_description
1 polymer ?
#
loop_
_entity_poly.entity_id
_entity_poly.type
_entity_poly.pdbx_seq_one_letter_code
_entity_poly.pdbx_strand_id
1 'polypeptide(L)'
;MKEQELQEIKQYFERKKIECLIQKTAYEKWLTVITPFRWMAIALGVILPAFLGISIFTESGLVTMSNWKIICSSVLLISSIVSGLHTALKCDSHQQECLRLSKQYESLANKFEFACTNNQDEIDSQKKILNEKYTELIENTSTTPASWCLNSAKKAYQ
;
A
#
# COMPACT_ATOMS: atom_id res chain seq x y z
N MET A 1 18.24 -29.22 27.92
CA MET A 1 18.57 -29.09 26.49
C MET A 1 17.33 -28.79 25.64
N LYS A 2 16.30 -29.67 25.61
CA LYS A 2 15.05 -29.43 24.86
C LYS A 2 14.29 -28.13 25.22
N GLU A 3 14.39 -27.69 26.47
CA GLU A 3 13.67 -26.51 26.97
C GLU A 3 14.33 -25.18 26.55
N GLN A 4 15.66 -25.17 26.39
CA GLN A 4 16.41 -24.02 25.86
C GLN A 4 16.16 -23.85 24.36
N GLU A 5 16.23 -24.94 23.59
CA GLU A 5 15.93 -24.92 22.15
C GLU A 5 14.50 -24.43 21.87
N LEU A 6 13.54 -24.86 22.70
CA LEU A 6 12.17 -24.38 22.60
C LEU A 6 12.05 -22.86 22.83
N GLN A 7 12.73 -22.33 23.85
CA GLN A 7 12.71 -20.90 24.14
C GLN A 7 13.35 -20.09 23.01
N GLU A 8 14.45 -20.57 22.43
CA GLU A 8 15.08 -19.93 21.28
C GLU A 8 14.16 -19.87 20.05
N ILE A 9 13.42 -20.95 19.79
CA ILE A 9 12.49 -21.00 18.66
C ILE A 9 11.28 -20.08 18.89
N LYS A 10 10.74 -20.05 20.12
CA LYS A 10 9.67 -19.10 20.48
C LYS A 10 10.12 -17.65 20.32
N GLN A 11 11.32 -17.31 20.78
CA GLN A 11 11.89 -15.98 20.57
C GLN A 11 12.10 -15.67 19.08
N TYR A 12 12.49 -16.66 18.28
CA TYR A 12 12.59 -16.49 16.83
C TYR A 12 11.24 -16.17 16.19
N PHE A 13 10.17 -16.87 16.56
CA PHE A 13 8.82 -16.59 16.06
C PHE A 13 8.30 -15.22 16.49
N GLU A 14 8.52 -14.81 17.75
CA GLU A 14 8.14 -13.47 18.22
C GLU A 14 8.87 -12.36 17.43
N ARG A 15 10.18 -12.50 17.21
CA ARG A 15 10.94 -11.55 16.38
C ARG A 15 10.38 -11.49 14.96
N LYS A 16 10.08 -12.63 14.35
CA LYS A 16 9.53 -12.69 12.98
C LYS A 16 8.11 -12.15 12.88
N LYS A 17 7.28 -12.36 13.90
CA LYS A 17 5.95 -11.75 14.02
C LYS A 17 6.07 -10.22 14.01
N ILE A 18 6.96 -9.67 14.84
CA ILE A 18 7.19 -8.22 14.91
C ILE A 18 7.69 -7.67 13.57
N GLU A 19 8.64 -8.35 12.92
CA GLU A 19 9.12 -7.96 11.58
C GLU A 19 7.97 -7.90 10.56
N CYS A 20 7.09 -8.91 10.54
CA CYS A 20 5.92 -8.93 9.65
C CYS A 20 4.95 -7.78 9.95
N LEU A 21 4.69 -7.49 11.23
CA LEU A 21 3.82 -6.39 11.63
C LEU A 21 4.40 -5.03 11.25
N ILE A 22 5.71 -4.83 11.41
CA ILE A 22 6.40 -3.61 10.96
C ILE A 22 6.21 -3.43 9.45
N GLN A 23 6.39 -4.50 8.65
CA GLN A 23 6.17 -4.44 7.20
C GLN A 23 4.73 -4.09 6.86
N LYS A 24 3.75 -4.76 7.48
CA LYS A 24 2.32 -4.46 7.33
C LYS A 24 2.04 -2.96 7.56
N THR A 25 2.45 -2.43 8.71
CA THR A 25 2.24 -1.02 9.07
C THR A 25 2.95 -0.07 8.11
N ALA A 26 4.13 -0.43 7.59
CA ALA A 26 4.82 0.36 6.60
C ALA A 26 4.04 0.46 5.28
N TYR A 27 3.49 -0.65 4.79
CA TYR A 27 2.64 -0.66 3.59
C TYR A 27 1.31 0.09 3.81
N GLU A 28 0.68 -0.03 4.97
CA GLU A 28 -0.56 0.69 5.28
C GLU A 28 -0.34 2.21 5.35
N LYS A 29 0.75 2.65 5.98
CA LYS A 29 1.15 4.07 6.00
C LYS A 29 1.43 4.58 4.60
N TRP A 30 2.16 3.80 3.80
CA TRP A 30 2.44 4.14 2.41
C TRP A 30 1.14 4.26 1.59
N LEU A 31 0.21 3.32 1.75
CA LEU A 31 -1.07 3.32 1.06
C LEU A 31 -1.94 4.52 1.47
N THR A 32 -1.91 4.90 2.75
CA THR A 32 -2.62 6.10 3.26
C THR A 32 -2.11 7.38 2.59
N VAL A 33 -0.81 7.45 2.27
CA VAL A 33 -0.23 8.60 1.57
C VAL A 33 -0.55 8.60 0.08
N ILE A 34 -0.61 7.45 -0.59
CA ILE A 34 -0.91 7.39 -2.04
C ILE A 34 -2.43 7.47 -2.31
N THR A 35 -3.28 7.02 -1.39
CA THR A 35 -4.75 7.06 -1.53
C THR A 35 -5.31 8.43 -1.95
N PRO A 36 -4.92 9.58 -1.34
CA PRO A 36 -5.41 10.89 -1.77
C PRO A 36 -5.00 11.24 -3.21
N PHE A 37 -3.83 10.78 -3.68
CA PHE A 37 -3.41 11.01 -5.07
C PHE A 37 -4.35 10.33 -6.07
N ARG A 38 -4.89 9.15 -5.73
CA ARG A 38 -5.90 8.48 -6.57
C ARG A 38 -7.17 9.33 -6.67
N TRP A 39 -7.68 9.81 -5.54
CA TRP A 39 -8.86 10.68 -5.53
C TRP A 39 -8.61 11.99 -6.27
N MET A 40 -7.42 12.57 -6.13
CA MET A 40 -7.01 13.76 -6.87
C MET A 40 -6.95 13.49 -8.38
N ALA A 41 -6.39 12.36 -8.80
CA ALA A 41 -6.33 11.97 -10.21
C ALA A 41 -7.73 11.74 -10.80
N ILE A 42 -8.66 11.13 -10.06
CA ILE A 42 -10.05 10.96 -10.49
C ILE A 42 -10.77 12.32 -10.56
N ALA A 43 -10.61 13.16 -9.54
CA ALA A 43 -11.23 14.47 -9.49
C ALA A 43 -10.75 15.38 -10.62
N LEU A 44 -9.43 15.47 -10.81
CA LEU A 44 -8.82 16.26 -11.88
C LEU A 44 -9.03 15.64 -13.25
N GLY A 45 -8.99 14.31 -13.37
CA GLY A 45 -9.01 13.56 -14.62
C GLY A 45 -10.40 13.34 -15.23
N VAL A 46 -11.45 13.33 -14.38
CA VAL A 46 -12.81 12.94 -14.78
C VAL A 46 -13.85 13.96 -14.37
N ILE A 47 -13.88 14.34 -13.08
CA ILE A 47 -14.93 15.23 -12.54
C ILE A 47 -14.77 16.66 -13.07
N LEU A 48 -13.55 17.19 -12.99
CA LEU A 48 -13.25 18.55 -13.43
C LEU A 48 -13.49 18.74 -14.94
N PRO A 49 -13.06 17.83 -15.83
CA PRO A 49 -13.38 17.90 -17.26
C PRO A 49 -14.86 17.83 -17.57
N ALA A 50 -15.62 16.96 -16.88
CA ALA A 50 -17.05 16.85 -17.08
C ALA A 50 -17.76 18.15 -16.71
N PHE A 51 -17.41 18.75 -15.57
CA PHE A 51 -17.97 20.02 -15.14
C PHE A 51 -17.60 21.18 -16.07
N LEU A 52 -16.32 21.27 -16.45
CA LEU A 52 -15.84 22.30 -17.36
C LEU A 52 -16.44 22.16 -18.76
N GLY A 53 -16.59 20.93 -19.26
CA GLY A 53 -17.25 20.63 -20.53
C GLY A 53 -18.67 21.18 -20.57
N ILE A 54 -19.46 20.98 -19.51
CA ILE A 54 -20.83 21.52 -19.40
C ILE A 54 -20.81 23.06 -19.30
N SER A 55 -19.84 23.63 -18.57
CA SER A 55 -19.71 25.08 -18.38
C SER A 55 -19.35 25.84 -19.66
N ILE A 56 -18.71 25.18 -20.64
CA ILE A 56 -18.35 25.81 -21.93
C ILE A 56 -19.60 26.07 -22.78
N PHE A 57 -20.64 25.25 -22.65
CA PHE A 57 -21.87 25.35 -23.46
C PHE A 57 -22.98 26.16 -22.78
N THR A 58 -22.81 26.56 -21.53
CA THR A 58 -23.80 27.37 -20.80
C THR A 58 -23.46 28.86 -20.92
N GLU A 59 -24.15 29.57 -21.83
CA GLU A 59 -24.06 31.04 -21.97
C GLU A 59 -24.83 31.80 -20.87
N SER A 60 -24.81 31.31 -19.62
CA SER A 60 -25.41 32.04 -18.50
C SER A 60 -24.43 33.12 -18.03
N GLY A 61 -24.94 34.34 -17.82
CA GLY A 61 -24.15 35.57 -17.56
C GLY A 61 -23.22 35.59 -16.34
N LEU A 62 -23.05 34.46 -15.63
CA LEU A 62 -22.07 34.28 -14.55
C LEU A 62 -20.64 34.02 -15.06
N VAL A 63 -20.46 33.61 -16.32
CA VAL A 63 -19.19 33.06 -16.82
C VAL A 63 -18.71 33.75 -18.11
N THR A 64 -19.09 35.02 -18.29
CA THR A 64 -18.75 35.82 -19.48
C THR A 64 -17.38 36.51 -19.34
N MET A 65 -16.36 35.80 -18.86
CA MET A 65 -14.98 36.28 -18.95
C MET A 65 -14.36 35.78 -20.24
N SER A 66 -13.81 36.70 -21.06
CA SER A 66 -13.06 36.40 -22.29
C SER A 66 -11.99 35.30 -22.12
N ASN A 67 -11.49 35.10 -20.90
CA ASN A 67 -10.44 34.15 -20.57
C ASN A 67 -10.98 32.78 -20.10
N TRP A 68 -12.29 32.62 -19.85
CA TRP A 68 -12.85 31.39 -19.30
C TRP A 68 -12.64 30.19 -20.22
N LYS A 69 -12.89 30.36 -21.53
CA LYS A 69 -12.67 29.28 -22.52
C LYS A 69 -11.20 28.83 -22.53
N ILE A 70 -10.25 29.77 -22.43
CA ILE A 70 -8.80 29.48 -22.39
C ILE A 70 -8.48 28.69 -21.12
N ILE A 71 -8.96 29.14 -19.95
CA ILE A 71 -8.75 28.46 -18.68
C ILE A 71 -9.30 27.02 -18.73
N CYS A 72 -10.54 26.85 -19.22
CA CYS A 72 -11.15 25.53 -19.33
C CYS A 72 -10.36 24.60 -20.25
N SER A 73 -9.95 25.08 -21.44
CA SER A 73 -9.14 24.29 -22.38
C SER A 73 -7.78 23.90 -21.80
N SER A 74 -7.10 24.81 -21.08
CA SER A 74 -5.82 24.49 -20.42
C SER A 74 -5.99 23.45 -19.32
N VAL A 75 -7.04 23.57 -18.51
CA VAL A 75 -7.33 22.61 -17.43
C VAL A 75 -7.69 21.23 -17.97
N LEU A 76 -8.48 21.16 -19.06
CA LEU A 76 -8.79 19.91 -19.75
C LEU A 76 -7.52 19.21 -20.27
N LEU A 77 -6.57 19.96 -20.82
CA LEU A 77 -5.30 19.43 -21.31
C LEU A 77 -4.45 18.88 -20.16
N ILE A 78 -4.30 19.64 -19.08
CA ILE A 78 -3.57 19.19 -17.87
C ILE A 78 -4.21 17.92 -17.30
N SER A 79 -5.54 17.88 -17.24
CA SER A 79 -6.30 16.71 -16.80
C SER A 79 -5.97 15.46 -17.64
N SER A 80 -5.98 15.57 -18.97
CA SER A 80 -5.63 14.44 -19.84
C SER A 80 -4.19 13.97 -19.63
N ILE A 81 -3.23 14.87 -19.42
CA ILE A 81 -1.83 14.51 -19.11
C ILE A 81 -1.76 13.76 -17.78
N VAL A 82 -2.39 14.27 -16.73
CA VAL A 82 -2.38 13.65 -15.39
C VAL A 82 -3.05 12.28 -15.42
N SER A 83 -4.19 12.16 -16.11
CA SER A 83 -4.91 10.88 -16.25
C SER A 83 -4.10 9.85 -17.05
N GLY A 84 -3.46 10.29 -18.14
CA GLY A 84 -2.52 9.47 -18.91
C GLY A 84 -1.33 9.02 -18.08
N LEU A 85 -0.73 9.91 -17.29
CA LEU A 85 0.40 9.59 -16.42
C LEU A 85 0.01 8.64 -15.28
N HIS A 86 -1.15 8.84 -14.66
CA HIS A 86 -1.69 7.94 -13.63
C HIS A 86 -1.86 6.50 -14.16
N THR A 87 -2.39 6.39 -15.38
CA THR A 87 -2.56 5.11 -16.08
C THR A 87 -1.22 4.48 -16.46
N ALA A 88 -0.30 5.27 -17.02
CA ALA A 88 1.02 4.81 -17.45
C ALA A 88 1.89 4.34 -16.26
N LEU A 89 1.82 5.02 -15.12
CA LEU A 89 2.54 4.68 -13.91
C LEU A 89 1.88 3.54 -13.10
N LYS A 90 0.75 3.00 -13.57
CA LYS A 90 0.01 1.89 -12.94
C LYS A 90 -0.18 2.08 -11.43
N CYS A 91 -0.52 3.30 -11.01
CA CYS A 91 -0.64 3.64 -9.59
C CYS A 91 -1.63 2.72 -8.86
N ASP A 92 -2.74 2.38 -9.51
CA ASP A 92 -3.73 1.42 -8.98
C ASP A 92 -3.14 0.01 -8.79
N SER A 93 -2.34 -0.47 -9.75
CA SER A 93 -1.66 -1.77 -9.62
C SER A 93 -0.67 -1.76 -8.46
N HIS A 94 0.06 -0.67 -8.27
CA HIS A 94 0.99 -0.50 -7.16
C HIS A 94 0.26 -0.48 -5.81
N GLN A 95 -0.87 0.23 -5.72
CA GLN A 95 -1.71 0.26 -4.52
C GLN A 95 -2.31 -1.10 -4.20
N GLN A 96 -2.84 -1.82 -5.20
CA GLN A 96 -3.37 -3.17 -5.04
C GLN A 96 -2.29 -4.14 -4.55
N GLU A 97 -1.09 -4.04 -5.10
CA GLU A 97 0.05 -4.85 -4.66
C GLU A 97 0.44 -4.55 -3.20
N CYS A 98 0.52 -3.27 -2.82
CA CYS A 98 0.77 -2.86 -1.43
C CYS A 98 -0.30 -3.40 -0.48
N LEU A 99 -1.58 -3.37 -0.87
CA LEU A 99 -2.68 -3.93 -0.09
C LEU A 99 -2.59 -5.46 0.02
N ARG A 100 -2.26 -6.14 -1.07
CA ARG A 100 -2.04 -7.59 -1.10
C ARG A 100 -0.91 -7.98 -0.16
N LEU A 101 0.23 -7.30 -0.25
CA LEU A 101 1.40 -7.55 0.60
C LEU A 101 1.09 -7.29 2.07
N SER A 102 0.42 -6.18 2.41
CA SER A 102 -0.01 -5.90 3.79
C SER A 102 -0.82 -7.05 4.39
N LYS A 103 -1.84 -7.54 3.67
CA LYS A 103 -2.65 -8.69 4.10
C LYS A 103 -1.85 -9.99 4.22
N GLN A 104 -0.87 -10.21 3.34
CA GLN A 104 -0.02 -11.40 3.40
C GLN A 104 0.92 -11.37 4.60
N TYR A 105 1.54 -10.22 4.90
CA TYR A 105 2.33 -10.04 6.12
C TYR A 105 1.48 -10.19 7.39
N GLU A 106 0.26 -9.66 7.41
CA GLU A 106 -0.69 -9.87 8.51
C GLU A 106 -1.03 -11.35 8.70
N SER A 107 -1.39 -12.06 7.62
CA SER A 107 -1.67 -13.49 7.67
C SER A 107 -0.46 -14.29 8.19
N LEU A 108 0.76 -13.89 7.80
CA LEU A 108 1.97 -14.55 8.23
C LEU A 108 2.31 -14.27 9.70
N ALA A 109 2.10 -13.04 10.18
CA ALA A 109 2.23 -12.69 11.60
C ALA A 109 1.28 -13.54 12.47
N ASN A 110 0.02 -13.69 12.05
CA ASN A 110 -0.96 -14.53 12.75
C ASN A 110 -0.50 -16.00 12.77
N LYS A 111 0.05 -16.52 11.66
CA LYS A 111 0.59 -17.89 11.61
C LYS A 111 1.76 -18.09 12.57
N PHE A 112 2.67 -17.11 12.70
CA PHE A 112 3.76 -17.17 13.67
C PHE A 112 3.24 -17.16 15.12
N GLU A 113 2.21 -16.37 15.41
CA GLU A 113 1.55 -16.35 16.72
C GLU A 113 0.87 -17.68 17.07
N PHE A 114 0.17 -18.29 16.10
CA PHE A 114 -0.40 -19.63 16.29
C PHE A 114 0.69 -20.69 16.49
N ALA A 115 1.80 -20.60 15.75
CA ALA A 115 2.94 -21.51 15.89
C ALA A 115 3.61 -21.41 17.27
N CYS A 116 3.62 -20.23 17.91
CA CYS A 116 4.09 -20.06 19.29
C CYS A 116 3.23 -20.82 20.33
N THR A 117 1.94 -21.03 20.03
CA THR A 117 0.95 -21.59 20.95
C THR A 117 0.75 -23.10 20.76
N ASN A 118 1.21 -23.65 19.63
CA ASN A 118 0.96 -25.04 19.25
C ASN A 118 2.01 -26.04 19.81
N ASN A 119 1.69 -27.34 19.69
CA ASN A 119 2.47 -28.43 20.30
C ASN A 119 3.94 -28.46 19.89
N GLN A 120 4.77 -28.79 20.87
CA GLN A 120 6.23 -28.75 20.81
C GLN A 120 6.85 -29.67 19.75
N ASP A 121 6.17 -30.76 19.42
CA ASP A 121 6.65 -31.79 18.50
C ASP A 121 6.59 -31.37 17.02
N GLU A 122 5.84 -30.31 16.68
CA GLU A 122 5.72 -29.80 15.31
C GLU A 122 6.39 -28.43 15.10
N ILE A 123 7.03 -27.88 16.12
CA ILE A 123 7.58 -26.51 16.06
C ILE A 123 8.66 -26.37 15.00
N ASP A 124 9.52 -27.37 14.81
CA ASP A 124 10.59 -27.32 13.80
C ASP A 124 10.06 -27.42 12.37
N SER A 125 9.04 -28.25 12.14
CA SER A 125 8.40 -28.36 10.82
C SER A 125 7.66 -27.06 10.47
N GLN A 126 6.95 -26.48 11.44
CA GLN A 126 6.29 -25.18 11.27
C GLN A 126 7.30 -24.06 11.04
N LYS A 127 8.43 -24.06 11.76
CA LYS A 127 9.51 -23.09 11.54
C LYS A 127 10.00 -23.10 10.11
N LYS A 128 10.26 -24.29 9.55
CA LYS A 128 10.70 -24.43 8.16
C LYS A 128 9.65 -23.90 7.18
N ILE A 129 8.39 -24.33 7.32
CA ILE A 129 7.30 -23.93 6.43
C ILE A 129 7.05 -22.41 6.48
N LEU A 130 7.01 -21.82 7.67
CA LEU A 130 6.76 -20.39 7.80
C LEU A 130 7.95 -19.56 7.29
N ASN A 131 9.17 -20.03 7.49
CA ASN A 131 10.36 -19.37 6.95
C ASN A 131 10.41 -19.45 5.42
N GLU A 132 10.06 -20.59 4.82
CA GLU A 132 9.93 -20.73 3.37
C GLU A 132 8.88 -19.76 2.81
N LYS A 133 7.70 -19.67 3.43
CA LYS A 133 6.65 -18.71 3.04
C LYS A 133 7.09 -17.25 3.20
N TYR A 134 7.89 -16.94 4.22
CA TYR A 134 8.44 -15.61 4.42
C TYR A 134 9.44 -15.25 3.33
N THR A 135 10.37 -16.15 3.00
CA THR A 135 11.35 -15.96 1.94
C THR A 135 10.68 -15.83 0.57
N GLU A 136 9.72 -16.72 0.27
CA GLU A 136 8.92 -16.67 -0.95
C GLU A 136 8.16 -15.33 -1.06
N LEU A 137 7.61 -14.83 0.05
CA LEU A 137 6.92 -13.54 0.06
C LEU A 137 7.88 -12.38 -0.29
N ILE A 138 9.09 -12.38 0.27
CA ILE A 138 10.10 -11.36 -0.01
C ILE A 138 10.57 -11.44 -1.47
N GLU A 139 10.87 -12.64 -1.97
CA GLU A 139 11.33 -12.83 -3.35
C GLU A 139 10.28 -12.43 -4.39
N ASN A 140 9.00 -12.69 -4.10
CA ASN A 140 7.88 -12.30 -4.95
C ASN A 140 7.40 -10.86 -4.72
N THR A 141 8.04 -10.10 -3.83
CA THR A 141 7.68 -8.71 -3.57
C THR A 141 8.25 -7.80 -4.66
N SER A 142 7.39 -7.29 -5.52
CA SER A 142 7.74 -6.38 -6.61
C SER A 142 7.80 -4.91 -6.20
N THR A 143 7.34 -4.58 -4.98
CA THR A 143 7.17 -3.20 -4.51
C THR A 143 7.70 -3.06 -3.09
N THR A 144 8.46 -2.00 -2.82
CA THR A 144 8.98 -1.72 -1.48
C THR A 144 8.41 -0.40 -0.98
N PRO A 145 8.00 -0.33 0.30
CA PRO A 145 7.52 0.92 0.87
C PRO A 145 8.71 1.87 1.03
N ALA A 146 8.44 3.17 0.99
CA ALA A 146 9.50 4.15 1.22
C ALA A 146 10.15 3.96 2.60
N SER A 147 11.46 4.21 2.68
CA SER A 147 12.27 4.01 3.89
C SER A 147 11.73 4.76 5.11
N TRP A 148 11.11 5.93 4.90
CA TRP A 148 10.50 6.71 5.98
C TRP A 148 9.26 6.02 6.58
N CYS A 149 8.45 5.29 5.78
CA CYS A 149 7.34 4.47 6.29
C CYS A 149 7.86 3.35 7.18
N LEU A 150 8.92 2.68 6.73
CA LEU A 150 9.54 1.57 7.45
C LEU A 150 10.15 2.05 8.78
N ASN A 151 10.84 3.19 8.77
CA ASN A 151 11.39 3.80 9.99
C ASN A 151 10.28 4.26 10.96
N SER A 152 9.18 4.80 10.43
CA SER A 152 8.02 5.20 11.23
C SER A 152 7.28 3.99 11.83
N ALA A 153 7.24 2.86 11.12
CA ALA A 153 6.67 1.61 11.63
C ALA A 153 7.55 0.98 12.70
N LYS A 154 8.88 0.93 12.51
CA LYS A 154 9.83 0.43 13.52
C LYS A 154 9.69 1.11 14.87
N LYS A 155 9.54 2.45 14.87
CA LYS A 155 9.35 3.24 16.09
C LYS A 155 8.09 2.88 16.88
N ALA A 156 7.08 2.26 16.25
CA ALA A 156 5.85 1.87 16.94
C ALA A 156 5.98 0.53 17.68
N TYR A 157 7.05 -0.24 17.41
CA TYR A 157 7.31 -1.57 17.95
C TYR A 157 8.68 -1.64 18.67
N GLN A 158 9.30 -0.49 18.95
CA GLN A 158 10.46 -0.32 19.85
C GLN A 158 9.98 0.19 21.20
#